data_AF-A0A8T5W6H8-F1
#
_entry.id   AF-A0A8T5W6H8-F1
#
_cell.length_a   1.000
_cell.length_b   1.000
_cell.length_c   1.000
_cell.angle_alpha   90.00
_cell.angle_beta   90.00
_cell.angle_gamma   90.00
#
_symmetry.space_group_name_H-M   'P 1'
#
loop_
_entity.id
_entity.type
_entity.pdbx_description
1 polymer ?
#
loop_
_entity_poly.entity_id
_entity_poly.type
_entity_poly.pdbx_seq_one_letter_code
_entity_poly.pdbx_strand_id
1 'polypeptide(L)'
;MGFGFCGKIIRVDLSKSKVNVDSLGETIFRDYLSGSGIAAKILSQEYDNSFDPFDANSPIVFMAGLLTGTPVPAACKASFCARSPQTEIWDEATVGGYWGAELKFTGHDGIVVTGRAEKPVYLWIDDDKIYIKSAQSIWGLDTYLTTNKLLEA
;
A
#
# COMPACT_ATOMS: atom_id res chain seq x y z
N MET A 1 14.39 -4.27 -12.52
CA MET A 1 12.98 -4.05 -12.90
C MET A 1 12.88 -3.97 -14.42
N GLY A 2 12.48 -5.06 -15.10
CA GLY A 2 12.65 -5.20 -16.56
C GLY A 2 11.46 -4.71 -17.42
N PHE A 3 10.26 -4.57 -16.86
CA PHE A 3 9.02 -4.32 -17.62
C PHE A 3 8.07 -3.29 -16.95
N GLY A 4 8.60 -2.39 -16.12
CA GLY A 4 7.79 -1.38 -15.40
C GLY A 4 7.11 -1.87 -14.12
N PHE A 5 7.04 -3.17 -13.86
CA PHE A 5 6.56 -3.74 -12.59
C PHE A 5 7.53 -4.75 -11.97
N CYS A 6 7.40 -4.96 -10.66
CA CYS A 6 8.22 -5.89 -9.88
C CYS A 6 7.61 -7.29 -9.82
N GLY A 7 6.29 -7.39 -9.97
CA GLY A 7 5.51 -8.62 -9.86
C GLY A 7 5.27 -9.06 -8.43
N LYS A 8 5.41 -8.16 -7.43
CA LYS A 8 5.29 -8.51 -6.00
C LYS A 8 4.45 -7.49 -5.24
N ILE A 9 3.60 -7.95 -4.33
CA ILE A 9 2.88 -7.09 -3.39
C ILE A 9 3.09 -7.58 -1.95
N ILE A 10 3.14 -6.64 -1.01
CA ILE A 10 3.25 -6.93 0.42
C ILE A 10 1.83 -7.07 0.97
N ARG A 11 1.54 -8.14 1.70
CA ARG A 11 0.29 -8.33 2.42
C ARG A 11 0.52 -8.30 3.91
N VAL A 12 -0.20 -7.41 4.59
CA VAL A 12 -0.10 -7.18 6.03
C VAL A 12 -1.44 -7.51 6.68
N ASP A 13 -1.40 -8.40 7.67
CA ASP A 13 -2.50 -8.64 8.62
C ASP A 13 -2.06 -8.08 9.97
N LEU A 14 -2.61 -6.90 10.33
CA LEU A 14 -2.30 -6.19 11.56
C LEU A 14 -2.86 -6.90 12.80
N SER A 15 -3.96 -7.65 12.67
CA SER A 15 -4.55 -8.41 13.78
C SER A 15 -3.64 -9.57 14.19
N LYS A 16 -2.96 -10.19 13.21
CA LYS A 16 -2.01 -11.28 13.44
C LYS A 16 -0.55 -10.84 13.47
N SER A 17 -0.28 -9.55 13.31
CA SER A 17 1.06 -8.99 13.11
C SER A 17 1.89 -9.77 12.06
N LYS A 18 1.23 -10.17 10.96
CA LYS A 18 1.83 -11.03 9.91
C LYS A 18 2.10 -10.23 8.65
N VAL A 19 3.27 -10.45 8.05
CA VAL A 19 3.65 -9.92 6.74
C VAL A 19 3.93 -11.10 5.81
N ASN A 20 3.40 -11.05 4.58
CA ASN A 20 3.75 -11.95 3.49
C ASN A 20 4.02 -11.14 2.23
N VAL A 21 4.76 -11.73 1.29
CA VAL A 21 4.98 -11.15 -0.03
C VAL A 21 4.44 -12.12 -1.06
N ASP A 22 3.47 -11.64 -1.83
CA ASP A 22 2.79 -12.43 -2.85
C ASP A 22 3.30 -12.02 -4.24
N SER A 23 3.46 -13.01 -5.12
CA SER A 23 3.77 -12.78 -6.52
C SER A 23 2.50 -12.53 -7.32
N LEU A 24 2.48 -11.45 -8.10
CA LEU A 24 1.44 -11.16 -9.09
C LEU A 24 1.90 -11.62 -10.48
N GLY A 25 1.04 -12.38 -11.16
CA GLY A 25 1.30 -12.81 -12.54
C GLY A 25 1.28 -11.64 -13.51
N GLU A 26 2.10 -11.72 -14.57
CA GLU A 26 2.19 -10.69 -15.62
C GLU A 26 0.84 -10.35 -16.26
N THR A 27 -0.06 -11.32 -16.40
CA THR A 27 -1.40 -11.13 -16.95
C THR A 27 -2.20 -10.09 -16.16
N ILE A 28 -2.01 -10.01 -14.84
CA ILE A 28 -2.67 -9.00 -14.00
C ILE A 28 -2.23 -7.59 -14.41
N PHE A 29 -0.95 -7.37 -14.68
CA PHE A 29 -0.45 -6.07 -15.15
C PHE A 29 -0.89 -5.77 -16.58
N ARG A 30 -1.07 -6.78 -17.42
CA ARG A 30 -1.61 -6.58 -18.79
C ARG A 30 -3.08 -6.19 -18.77
N ASP A 31 -3.87 -6.83 -17.92
CA ASP A 31 -5.32 -6.62 -17.87
C ASP A 31 -5.71 -5.36 -17.07
N TYR A 32 -4.91 -4.99 -16.05
CA TYR A 32 -5.26 -3.93 -15.09
C TYR A 32 -4.19 -2.83 -14.95
N LEU A 33 -3.11 -2.86 -15.73
CA LEU A 33 -1.97 -1.93 -15.72
C LEU A 33 -1.16 -1.91 -14.41
N SER A 34 -1.68 -1.25 -13.37
CA SER A 34 -1.19 -1.21 -11.96
C SER A 34 -2.11 -0.24 -11.20
N GLY A 35 -1.64 0.36 -10.09
CA GLY A 35 -2.33 1.47 -9.44
C GLY A 35 -3.74 1.09 -9.01
N SER A 36 -4.70 1.99 -9.28
CA SER A 36 -6.11 1.77 -8.97
C SER A 36 -6.75 0.61 -9.70
N GLY A 37 -6.28 0.24 -10.90
CA GLY A 37 -6.80 -0.91 -11.64
C GLY A 37 -6.56 -2.23 -10.89
N ILE A 38 -5.33 -2.47 -10.46
CA ILE A 38 -5.00 -3.65 -9.64
C ILE A 38 -5.64 -3.54 -8.25
N ALA A 39 -5.67 -2.35 -7.64
CA ALA A 39 -6.34 -2.17 -6.35
C ALA A 39 -7.83 -2.52 -6.41
N ALA A 40 -8.52 -2.10 -7.48
CA ALA A 40 -9.93 -2.41 -7.71
C ALA A 40 -10.14 -3.91 -7.94
N LYS A 41 -9.26 -4.58 -8.67
CA LYS A 41 -9.28 -6.05 -8.81
C LYS A 41 -9.16 -6.74 -7.45
N ILE A 42 -8.19 -6.35 -6.63
CA ILE A 42 -7.94 -6.94 -5.31
C ILE A 42 -9.19 -6.76 -4.43
N LEU A 43 -9.65 -5.53 -4.26
CA LEU A 43 -10.82 -5.21 -3.44
C LEU A 43 -12.09 -5.92 -3.93
N SER A 44 -12.34 -5.97 -5.25
CA SER A 44 -13.55 -6.58 -5.80
C SER A 44 -13.57 -8.11 -5.80
N GLN A 45 -12.41 -8.76 -5.87
CA GLN A 45 -12.32 -10.21 -6.07
C GLN A 45 -11.84 -10.98 -4.84
N GLU A 46 -11.11 -10.33 -3.94
CA GLU A 46 -10.51 -11.00 -2.78
C GLU A 46 -11.20 -10.65 -1.45
N TYR A 47 -11.99 -9.58 -1.40
CA TYR A 47 -12.61 -9.07 -0.18
C TYR A 47 -14.11 -8.84 -0.34
N ASP A 48 -14.83 -8.97 0.78
CA ASP A 48 -16.25 -8.67 0.83
C ASP A 48 -16.47 -7.16 0.90
N ASN A 49 -16.95 -6.59 -0.20
CA ASN A 49 -17.22 -5.16 -0.29
C ASN A 49 -18.41 -4.72 0.57
N SER A 50 -19.15 -5.63 1.20
CA SER A 50 -20.22 -5.30 2.14
C SER A 50 -19.72 -4.98 3.54
N PHE A 51 -18.45 -5.22 3.85
CA PHE A 51 -17.88 -4.86 5.14
C PHE A 51 -18.01 -3.35 5.42
N ASP A 52 -18.26 -3.04 6.69
CA ASP A 52 -18.18 -1.66 7.17
C ASP A 52 -16.76 -1.12 6.88
N PRO A 53 -16.60 0.14 6.41
CA PRO A 53 -15.29 0.71 6.10
C PRO A 53 -14.28 0.67 7.26
N PHE A 54 -14.76 0.65 8.51
CA PHE A 54 -13.91 0.53 9.70
C PHE A 54 -13.74 -0.91 10.21
N ASP A 55 -14.38 -1.91 9.60
CA ASP A 55 -14.20 -3.31 9.97
C ASP A 55 -12.73 -3.73 9.79
N ALA A 56 -12.22 -4.57 10.68
CA ALA A 56 -10.85 -5.06 10.59
C ALA A 56 -10.60 -5.90 9.32
N ASN A 57 -11.64 -6.44 8.69
CA ASN A 57 -11.53 -7.18 7.44
C ASN A 57 -11.63 -6.29 6.20
N SER A 58 -12.01 -5.01 6.35
CA SER A 58 -12.00 -4.02 5.27
C SER A 58 -10.55 -3.66 4.91
N PRO A 59 -10.07 -3.95 3.68
CA PRO A 59 -8.68 -3.72 3.34
C PRO A 59 -8.42 -2.28 2.89
N ILE A 60 -7.18 -1.83 3.07
CA ILE A 60 -6.64 -0.66 2.39
C ILE A 60 -5.53 -1.12 1.45
N VAL A 61 -5.58 -0.67 0.20
CA VAL A 61 -4.65 -1.07 -0.85
C VAL A 61 -3.86 0.14 -1.34
N PHE A 62 -2.54 0.05 -1.25
CA PHE A 62 -1.60 1.04 -1.75
C PHE A 62 -0.88 0.45 -2.97
N MET A 63 -0.98 1.10 -4.13
CA MET A 63 -0.35 0.60 -5.35
C MET A 63 0.42 1.72 -6.05
N ALA A 64 1.69 1.45 -6.38
CA ALA A 64 2.45 2.33 -7.25
C ALA A 64 1.92 2.22 -8.70
N GLY A 65 1.94 3.34 -9.42
CA GLY A 65 1.64 3.37 -10.85
C GLY A 65 2.56 2.46 -11.67
N LEU A 66 2.08 2.04 -12.85
CA LEU A 66 2.83 1.12 -13.72
C LEU A 66 4.17 1.71 -14.16
N LEU A 67 4.21 3.01 -14.44
CA LEU A 67 5.44 3.69 -14.86
C LEU A 67 6.19 4.32 -13.68
N THR A 68 5.66 4.20 -12.46
CA THR A 68 6.23 4.88 -11.29
C THR A 68 7.62 4.37 -10.97
N GLY A 69 8.56 5.30 -10.80
CA GLY A 69 9.99 4.99 -10.61
C GLY A 69 10.80 4.84 -11.91
N THR A 70 10.20 5.10 -13.07
CA THR A 70 10.90 5.13 -14.37
C THR A 70 11.25 6.56 -14.81
N PRO A 71 12.10 6.75 -15.84
CA PRO A 71 12.42 8.07 -16.39
C PRO A 71 11.28 8.77 -17.13
N VAL A 72 10.09 8.17 -17.22
CA VAL A 72 8.93 8.80 -17.88
C VAL A 72 8.56 10.09 -17.13
N PRO A 73 8.36 11.22 -17.83
CA PRO A 73 8.00 12.48 -17.18
C PRO A 73 6.78 12.35 -16.27
N ALA A 74 6.93 12.85 -15.03
CA ALA A 74 5.89 12.82 -13.99
C ALA A 74 5.39 11.42 -13.56
N ALA A 75 6.15 10.35 -13.85
CA ALA A 75 5.83 9.00 -13.41
C ALA A 75 6.18 8.77 -11.93
N CYS A 76 5.42 9.44 -11.06
CA CYS A 76 5.66 9.49 -9.61
C CYS A 76 4.40 9.24 -8.77
N LYS A 77 3.33 8.72 -9.40
CA LYS A 77 2.03 8.57 -8.76
C LYS A 77 1.85 7.21 -8.09
N ALA A 78 1.11 7.19 -7.00
CA ALA A 78 0.59 6.00 -6.35
C ALA A 78 -0.90 6.21 -6.03
N SER A 79 -1.67 5.12 -6.11
CA SER A 79 -3.11 5.08 -5.82
C SER A 79 -3.32 4.40 -4.48
N PHE A 80 -4.06 5.07 -3.59
CA PHE A 80 -4.40 4.61 -2.25
C PHE A 80 -5.92 4.40 -2.27
N CYS A 81 -6.34 3.15 -2.14
CA CYS A 81 -7.71 2.75 -2.44
C CYS A 81 -8.31 1.94 -1.28
N ALA A 82 -9.58 2.18 -0.99
CA ALA A 82 -10.34 1.47 0.03
C ALA A 82 -11.84 1.68 -0.22
N ARG A 83 -12.69 1.07 0.63
CA ARG A 83 -14.09 1.49 0.77
C ARG A 83 -14.12 2.77 1.62
N SER A 84 -14.71 3.84 1.10
CA SER A 84 -14.77 5.14 1.80
C SER A 84 -15.64 5.06 3.05
N PRO A 85 -15.19 5.56 4.22
CA PRO A 85 -16.06 5.74 5.37
C PRO A 85 -17.05 6.91 5.20
N GLN A 86 -16.79 7.85 4.29
CA GLN A 86 -17.66 9.00 4.08
C GLN A 86 -18.76 8.72 3.06
N THR A 87 -18.43 8.03 1.97
CA THR A 87 -19.35 7.79 0.86
C THR A 87 -19.83 6.35 0.78
N GLU A 88 -19.22 5.43 1.55
CA GLU A 88 -19.52 3.99 1.56
C GLU A 88 -19.40 3.31 0.19
N ILE A 89 -18.66 3.91 -0.73
CA ILE A 89 -18.38 3.36 -2.06
C ILE A 89 -16.86 3.29 -2.27
N TRP A 90 -16.46 2.86 -3.47
CA TRP A 90 -15.06 2.88 -3.91
C TRP A 90 -14.43 4.27 -3.73
N ASP A 91 -13.30 4.31 -3.04
CA ASP A 91 -12.42 5.48 -2.96
C ASP A 91 -11.09 5.24 -3.65
N GLU A 92 -10.60 6.28 -4.30
CA GLU A 92 -9.27 6.33 -4.88
C GLU A 92 -8.65 7.71 -4.63
N ALA A 93 -7.63 7.73 -3.78
CA ALA A 93 -6.77 8.89 -3.58
C ALA A 93 -5.46 8.71 -4.34
N THR A 94 -5.03 9.75 -5.08
CA THR A 94 -3.76 9.73 -5.81
C THR A 94 -2.74 10.64 -5.14
N VAL A 95 -1.58 10.06 -4.79
CA VAL A 95 -0.45 10.77 -4.20
C VAL A 95 0.71 10.80 -5.18
N GLY A 96 1.44 11.93 -5.22
CA GLY A 96 2.68 12.08 -5.99
C GLY A 96 3.91 12.16 -5.08
N GLY A 97 5.05 12.54 -5.67
CA GLY A 97 6.31 12.66 -4.93
C GLY A 97 7.12 11.37 -4.99
N TYR A 98 7.82 11.02 -3.91
CA TYR A 98 8.82 9.95 -3.94
C TYR A 98 8.28 8.58 -3.49
N TRP A 99 7.22 8.55 -2.69
CA TRP A 99 6.75 7.33 -2.01
C TRP A 99 6.52 6.14 -2.94
N GLY A 100 5.83 6.36 -4.07
CA GLY A 100 5.55 5.27 -5.01
C GLY A 100 6.80 4.74 -5.70
N ALA A 101 7.78 5.60 -5.97
CA ALA A 101 9.05 5.19 -6.58
C ALA A 101 9.94 4.44 -5.57
N GLU A 102 10.03 4.94 -4.33
CA GLU A 102 10.75 4.27 -3.25
C GLU A 102 10.21 2.86 -3.00
N LEU A 103 8.88 2.69 -2.95
CA LEU A 103 8.27 1.36 -2.83
C LEU A 103 8.71 0.43 -3.97
N LYS A 104 8.73 0.93 -5.21
CA LYS A 104 9.15 0.16 -6.39
C LYS A 104 10.62 -0.22 -6.33
N PHE A 105 11.47 0.66 -5.79
CA PHE A 105 12.89 0.39 -5.58
C PHE A 105 13.15 -0.68 -4.53
N THR A 106 12.26 -0.84 -3.53
CA THR A 106 12.31 -2.00 -2.61
C THR A 106 11.93 -3.33 -3.28
N GLY A 107 11.52 -3.32 -4.56
CA GLY A 107 11.13 -4.53 -5.29
C GLY A 107 9.64 -4.89 -5.17
N HIS A 108 8.79 -3.95 -4.77
CA HIS A 108 7.36 -4.17 -4.54
C HIS A 108 6.49 -3.20 -5.36
N ASP A 109 5.36 -3.65 -5.87
CA ASP A 109 4.40 -2.82 -6.62
C ASP A 109 3.31 -2.21 -5.73
N GLY A 110 3.09 -2.78 -4.55
CA GLY A 110 2.02 -2.35 -3.66
C GLY A 110 1.99 -3.06 -2.32
N ILE A 111 1.07 -2.60 -1.48
CA ILE A 111 0.84 -3.07 -0.11
C ILE A 111 -0.66 -3.22 0.08
N VAL A 112 -1.11 -4.38 0.58
CA VAL A 112 -2.48 -4.63 1.02
C VAL A 112 -2.45 -4.76 2.54
N VAL A 113 -3.21 -3.91 3.23
CA VAL A 113 -3.30 -3.91 4.69
C VAL A 113 -4.69 -4.34 5.11
N THR A 114 -4.75 -5.30 6.03
CA THR A 114 -5.96 -5.81 6.68
C THR A 114 -5.71 -5.92 8.17
N GLY A 115 -6.76 -6.20 8.92
CA GLY A 115 -6.72 -6.36 10.37
C GLY A 115 -6.65 -5.02 11.11
N ARG A 116 -6.55 -5.12 12.43
CA ARG A 116 -6.41 -3.98 13.33
C ARG A 116 -5.38 -4.31 14.40
N ALA A 117 -4.33 -3.51 14.49
CA ALA A 117 -3.34 -3.66 15.54
C ALA A 117 -3.91 -3.22 16.90
N GLU A 118 -3.55 -3.92 17.97
CA GLU A 118 -3.98 -3.57 19.34
C GLU A 118 -3.40 -2.24 19.84
N LYS A 119 -2.26 -1.82 19.27
CA LYS A 119 -1.54 -0.58 19.59
C LYS A 119 -1.10 0.08 18.29
N PRO A 120 -0.85 1.41 18.29
CA PRO A 120 -0.29 2.09 17.14
C PRO A 120 1.01 1.45 16.64
N VAL A 121 1.07 1.17 15.33
CA VAL A 121 2.23 0.59 14.64
C VAL A 121 2.48 1.31 13.31
N TYR A 122 3.69 1.15 12.78
CA TYR A 122 4.04 1.55 11.42
C TYR A 122 4.74 0.38 10.70
N LEU A 123 4.65 0.39 9.37
CA LEU A 123 5.36 -0.56 8.53
C LEU A 123 6.71 0.05 8.11
N TRP A 124 7.79 -0.70 8.29
CA TRP A 124 9.12 -0.34 7.83
C TRP A 124 9.55 -1.34 6.75
N ILE A 125 9.95 -0.82 5.59
CA ILE A 125 10.34 -1.59 4.41
C ILE A 125 11.72 -1.10 3.98
N ASP A 126 12.67 -2.03 3.91
CA ASP A 126 14.03 -1.83 3.40
C ASP A 126 14.37 -3.03 2.52
N ASP A 127 14.16 -2.86 1.22
CA ASP A 127 14.18 -3.95 0.24
C ASP A 127 13.29 -5.14 0.70
N ASP A 128 13.87 -6.33 0.86
CA ASP A 128 13.18 -7.53 1.30
C ASP A 128 12.91 -7.57 2.82
N LYS A 129 13.42 -6.62 3.61
CA LYS A 129 13.21 -6.56 5.06
C LYS A 129 11.97 -5.74 5.39
N ILE A 130 10.92 -6.43 5.82
CA ILE A 130 9.63 -5.80 6.14
C ILE A 130 9.27 -6.07 7.60
N TYR A 131 9.10 -5.01 8.39
CA TYR A 131 8.78 -5.09 9.81
C TYR A 131 7.56 -4.25 10.19
N ILE A 132 6.72 -4.78 11.08
CA ILE A 132 5.71 -4.00 11.80
C ILE A 132 6.38 -3.52 13.10
N LYS A 133 6.56 -2.20 13.25
CA LYS A 133 7.24 -1.58 14.39
C LYS A 133 6.26 -0.76 15.22
N SER A 134 6.53 -0.62 16.53
CA SER A 134 5.70 0.20 17.42
C SER A 134 5.73 1.67 17.00
N ALA A 135 4.55 2.29 16.92
CA ALA A 135 4.38 3.72 16.64
C ALA A 135 3.90 4.51 17.87
N GLN A 136 3.95 3.92 19.07
CA GLN A 136 3.40 4.56 20.28
C GLN A 136 4.02 5.93 20.59
N SER A 137 5.31 6.11 20.33
CA SER A 137 6.03 7.37 20.59
C SER A 137 5.77 8.49 19.57
N ILE A 138 5.17 8.14 18.44
CA ILE A 138 4.84 9.05 17.33
C ILE A 138 3.32 9.20 17.13
N TRP A 139 2.51 8.43 17.86
CA TRP A 139 1.06 8.51 17.78
C TRP A 139 0.54 9.85 18.31
N GLY A 140 -0.36 10.48 17.55
CA GLY A 140 -0.91 11.80 17.88
C GLY A 140 -0.07 12.99 17.42
N LEU A 141 1.09 12.76 16.81
CA LEU A 141 1.84 13.80 16.11
C LEU A 141 1.24 14.11 14.74
N ASP A 142 1.51 15.29 14.20
CA ASP A 142 1.19 15.59 12.81
C ASP A 142 2.11 14.84 11.83
N THR A 143 1.81 14.95 10.53
CA THR A 143 2.56 14.24 9.48
C THR A 143 4.01 14.69 9.38
N TYR A 144 4.31 15.99 9.54
CA TYR A 144 5.68 16.51 9.43
C TYR A 144 6.56 16.06 10.61
N LEU A 145 6.06 16.17 11.83
CA LEU A 145 6.75 15.73 13.03
C LEU A 145 6.95 14.21 13.05
N THR A 146 5.94 13.46 12.59
CA THR A 146 6.04 12.00 12.44
C THR A 146 7.14 11.64 11.46
N THR A 147 7.18 12.27 10.28
CA THR A 147 8.21 12.02 9.27
C THR A 147 9.61 12.35 9.81
N ASN A 148 9.81 13.51 10.44
CA ASN A 148 11.12 13.90 10.97
C ASN A 148 11.62 12.89 12.02
N LYS A 149 10.77 12.52 12.98
CA LYS A 149 11.14 11.52 14.00
C LYS A 149 11.50 10.15 13.43
N LEU A 150 10.84 9.73 12.36
CA LEU A 150 11.12 8.44 11.72
C LEU A 150 12.42 8.46 10.90
N LEU A 151 12.85 9.61 10.40
CA LEU A 151 14.10 9.76 9.65
C LEU A 151 15.33 9.91 10.55
N GLU A 152 15.14 10.33 11.81
CA GLU A 152 16.19 10.44 12.82
C GLU A 152 16.50 9.10 13.54
N ALA A 153 15.61 8.11 13.42
CA ALA A 153 15.65 6.83 14.13
C ALA A 153 16.36 5.72 13.35
#